data_AF-B7PQK5-F1
#
_entry.id   AF-B7PQK5-F1
#
_cell.length_a   1.000
_cell.length_b   1.000
_cell.length_c   1.000
_cell.angle_alpha   90.00
_cell.angle_beta   90.00
_cell.angle_gamma   90.00
#
_symmetry.space_group_name_H-M   'P 1'
#
loop_
_entity.id
_entity.type
_entity.pdbx_description
1 polymer ?
#
loop_
_entity_poly.entity_id
_entity_poly.type
_entity_poly.pdbx_seq_one_letter_code
_entity_poly.pdbx_strand_id
1 'polypeptide(L)'
;MEKFIALVNSCGVKFDVWQDERKGRAFTSLSGNDCQKLLKHLPDKFKGQLHQDTESSVIFLWTTFRDVLKHFESDTSGKDAEEKARAFFCTFIQLEKTKRKGYGRDRVTPYIHIFAHHAPTKHVRFQCLGWYSSQGLEKKNDVLKALHHGRSNKWSPAEDALKLAKRSEAFSDCPSARAYVKSDTDYWKGGGIEENRRKRQRSAADAATNCRELNI
;
A
#
# COMPACT_ATOMS: atom_id res chain seq x y z
N MET A 1 -9.92 14.01 21.49
CA MET A 1 -9.37 13.55 20.18
C MET A 1 -7.88 13.21 20.32
N GLU A 2 -7.07 14.06 20.97
CA GLU A 2 -5.63 13.82 21.19
C GLU A 2 -5.28 12.49 21.88
N LYS A 3 -6.01 12.10 22.94
CA LYS A 3 -5.81 10.79 23.60
C LYS A 3 -5.97 9.60 22.66
N PHE A 4 -6.94 9.68 21.73
CA PHE A 4 -7.17 8.63 20.73
C PHE A 4 -6.06 8.64 19.68
N ILE A 5 -5.63 9.80 19.21
CA ILE A 5 -4.52 9.93 18.26
C ILE A 5 -3.23 9.34 18.86
N ALA A 6 -2.93 9.65 20.13
CA ALA A 6 -1.79 9.07 20.84
C ALA A 6 -1.89 7.53 20.94
N LEU A 7 -3.09 6.99 21.21
CA LEU A 7 -3.34 5.56 21.25
C LEU A 7 -3.07 4.91 19.89
N VAL A 8 -3.60 5.48 18.80
CA VAL A 8 -3.39 4.99 17.42
C VAL A 8 -1.91 5.07 17.04
N ASN A 9 -1.24 6.18 17.35
CA ASN A 9 0.18 6.36 17.08
C ASN A 9 1.05 5.34 17.80
N SER A 10 0.65 4.96 19.02
CA SER A 10 1.36 3.93 19.79
C SER A 10 1.34 2.54 19.11
N CYS A 11 0.48 2.30 18.11
CA CYS A 11 0.48 1.08 17.29
C CYS A 11 1.59 1.06 16.21
N GLY A 12 2.48 2.06 16.18
CA GLY A 12 3.56 2.14 15.19
C GLY A 12 3.07 2.63 13.82
N VAL A 13 2.08 3.52 13.84
CA VAL A 13 1.48 4.19 12.68
C VAL A 13 1.61 5.70 12.89
N LYS A 14 1.86 6.46 11.82
CA LYS A 14 1.78 7.92 11.87
C LYS A 14 0.36 8.34 11.50
N PHE A 15 -0.46 8.62 12.49
CA PHE A 15 -1.86 9.01 12.34
C PHE A 15 -2.04 10.50 12.63
N ASP A 16 -2.36 11.24 11.58
CA ASP A 16 -2.75 12.64 11.63
C ASP A 16 -4.14 12.80 10.99
N VAL A 17 -4.93 13.73 11.53
CA VAL A 17 -6.27 14.06 11.02
C VAL A 17 -6.25 15.49 10.54
N TRP A 18 -6.50 15.70 9.25
CA TRP A 18 -6.64 17.01 8.64
C TRP A 18 -8.09 17.29 8.33
N GLN A 19 -8.61 18.44 8.75
CA GLN A 19 -9.95 18.88 8.38
C GLN A 19 -9.85 19.95 7.30
N ASP A 20 -10.50 19.72 6.16
CA ASP A 20 -10.74 20.77 5.18
C ASP A 20 -12.05 21.48 5.54
N GLU A 21 -11.93 22.64 6.18
CA GLU A 21 -13.06 23.47 6.62
C GLU A 21 -13.98 23.88 5.46
N ARG A 22 -13.46 23.97 4.23
CA ARG A 22 -14.24 24.37 3.05
C ARG A 22 -15.13 23.26 2.52
N LYS A 23 -14.74 22.00 2.72
CA LYS A 23 -15.43 20.82 2.17
C LYS A 23 -16.06 19.93 3.24
N GLY A 24 -15.90 20.27 4.52
CA GLY A 24 -16.40 19.47 5.65
C GLY A 24 -15.84 18.05 5.66
N ARG A 25 -14.66 17.81 5.06
CA ARG A 25 -14.07 16.49 4.92
C ARG A 25 -12.84 16.35 5.81
N ALA A 26 -12.76 15.25 6.53
CA ALA A 26 -11.59 14.85 7.29
C ALA A 26 -10.75 13.86 6.47
N PHE A 27 -9.45 14.12 6.37
CA PHE A 27 -8.47 13.24 5.75
C PHE A 27 -7.62 12.60 6.84
N THR A 28 -7.27 11.33 6.63
CA THR A 28 -6.34 10.60 7.50
C THR A 28 -5.13 10.15 6.69
N SER A 29 -3.99 10.02 7.34
CA SER A 29 -2.72 9.58 6.75
C SER A 29 -2.63 8.06 6.51
N LEU A 30 -3.72 7.31 6.76
CA LEU A 30 -3.65 5.84 6.83
C LEU A 30 -3.46 5.21 5.45
N SER A 31 -2.37 4.46 5.30
CA SER A 31 -2.18 3.54 4.18
C SER A 31 -2.78 2.15 4.45
N GLY A 32 -2.85 1.30 3.42
CA GLY A 32 -3.30 -0.09 3.59
C GLY A 32 -2.48 -0.87 4.62
N ASN A 33 -1.16 -0.67 4.66
CA ASN A 33 -0.29 -1.29 5.66
C ASN A 33 -0.55 -0.78 7.08
N ASP A 34 -0.89 0.51 7.21
CA ASP A 34 -1.24 1.09 8.50
C ASP A 34 -2.55 0.51 9.02
N CYS A 35 -3.57 0.37 8.16
CA CYS A 35 -4.82 -0.30 8.51
C CYS A 35 -4.59 -1.73 9.02
N GLN A 36 -3.71 -2.51 8.38
CA GLN A 36 -3.35 -3.86 8.82
C GLN A 36 -2.67 -3.89 10.20
N LYS A 37 -1.77 -2.93 10.46
CA LYS A 37 -1.15 -2.77 11.79
C LYS A 37 -2.19 -2.41 12.85
N LEU A 38 -3.11 -1.50 12.54
CA LEU A 38 -4.18 -1.12 13.46
C LEU A 38 -5.09 -2.29 13.79
N LEU A 39 -5.55 -3.03 12.77
CA LEU A 39 -6.35 -4.24 12.98
C LEU A 39 -5.65 -5.27 13.87
N LYS A 40 -4.32 -5.38 13.78
CA LYS A 40 -3.53 -6.30 14.59
C LYS A 40 -3.35 -5.86 16.04
N HIS A 41 -3.03 -4.59 16.28
CA HIS A 41 -2.52 -4.13 17.57
C HIS A 41 -3.51 -3.28 18.38
N LEU A 42 -4.46 -2.63 17.73
CA LEU A 42 -5.40 -1.73 18.39
C LEU A 42 -6.38 -2.44 19.35
N PRO A 43 -6.87 -3.67 19.08
CA PRO A 43 -7.77 -4.37 20.01
C PRO A 43 -7.19 -4.57 21.41
N ASP A 44 -5.89 -4.87 21.52
CA ASP A 44 -5.24 -5.02 22.82
C ASP A 44 -5.09 -3.70 23.56
N LYS A 45 -4.91 -2.60 22.82
CA LYS A 45 -4.79 -1.26 23.39
C LYS A 45 -6.14 -0.64 23.78
N PHE A 46 -7.24 -1.21 23.29
CA PHE A 46 -8.59 -0.80 23.68
C PHE A 46 -9.01 -1.29 25.07
N LYS A 47 -8.39 -2.37 25.57
CA LYS A 47 -8.67 -2.90 26.91
C LYS A 47 -8.44 -1.83 27.97
N GLY A 48 -9.46 -1.52 28.77
CA GLY A 48 -9.42 -0.50 29.81
C GLY A 48 -9.46 0.95 29.30
N GLN A 49 -9.51 1.18 27.98
CA GLN A 49 -9.65 2.51 27.37
C GLN A 49 -11.07 2.75 26.84
N LEU A 50 -11.85 1.69 26.64
CA LEU A 50 -13.23 1.75 26.18
C LEU A 50 -14.20 1.78 27.36
N HIS A 51 -15.48 2.01 27.06
CA HIS A 51 -16.52 1.91 28.06
C HIS A 51 -16.75 0.45 28.45
N GLN A 52 -16.77 0.16 29.75
CA GLN A 52 -16.83 -1.20 30.29
C GLN A 52 -18.03 -2.02 29.79
N ASP A 53 -19.15 -1.37 29.50
CA ASP A 53 -20.39 -1.99 29.01
C ASP A 53 -20.30 -2.49 27.55
N THR A 54 -19.37 -1.95 26.77
CA THR A 54 -19.29 -2.16 25.32
C THR A 54 -17.90 -2.56 24.83
N GLU A 55 -16.91 -2.54 25.71
CA GLU A 55 -15.51 -2.88 25.42
C GLU A 55 -15.40 -4.24 24.72
N SER A 56 -15.99 -5.29 25.31
CA SER A 56 -15.95 -6.64 24.75
C SER A 56 -16.54 -6.71 23.34
N SER A 57 -17.66 -6.02 23.10
CA SER A 57 -18.31 -5.98 21.79
C SER A 57 -17.47 -5.21 20.75
N VAL A 58 -16.85 -4.10 21.13
CA VAL A 58 -15.98 -3.34 20.23
C VAL A 58 -14.71 -4.12 19.90
N ILE A 59 -14.07 -4.73 20.90
CA ILE A 59 -12.90 -5.60 20.69
C ILE A 59 -13.28 -6.75 19.75
N PHE A 60 -14.42 -7.40 19.98
CA PHE A 60 -14.95 -8.47 19.13
C PHE A 60 -15.16 -8.02 17.68
N LEU A 61 -15.71 -6.82 17.45
CA LEU A 61 -15.88 -6.30 16.10
C LEU A 61 -14.54 -6.16 15.36
N TRP A 62 -13.53 -5.60 16.03
CA TRP A 62 -12.21 -5.40 15.41
C TRP A 62 -11.50 -6.72 15.11
N THR A 63 -11.53 -7.67 16.04
CA THR A 63 -10.90 -8.98 15.85
C THR A 63 -11.61 -9.80 14.78
N THR A 64 -12.95 -9.86 14.84
CA THR A 64 -13.77 -10.59 13.85
C THR A 64 -13.59 -10.00 12.46
N PHE A 65 -13.59 -8.67 12.32
CA PHE A 65 -13.37 -8.01 11.04
C PHE A 65 -12.02 -8.39 10.43
N ARG A 66 -10.95 -8.35 11.23
CA ARG A 66 -9.61 -8.78 10.79
C ARG A 66 -9.59 -10.23 10.36
N ASP A 67 -10.21 -11.12 11.13
CA ASP A 67 -10.19 -12.56 10.86
C ASP A 67 -10.97 -12.89 9.59
N VAL A 68 -12.13 -12.26 9.37
CA VAL A 68 -12.91 -12.43 8.14
C VAL A 68 -12.17 -11.88 6.93
N LEU A 69 -11.50 -10.73 7.04
CA LEU A 69 -10.69 -10.20 5.94
C LEU A 69 -9.56 -11.16 5.55
N LYS A 70 -8.82 -11.70 6.51
CA LYS A 70 -7.78 -12.71 6.24
C LYS A 70 -8.34 -13.96 5.60
N HIS A 71 -9.52 -14.39 6.06
CA HIS A 71 -10.24 -15.52 5.49
C HIS A 71 -10.54 -15.24 4.01
N PHE A 72 -11.09 -14.07 3.68
CA PHE A 72 -11.33 -13.68 2.29
C PHE A 72 -10.08 -13.62 1.43
N GLU A 73 -8.93 -13.21 2.00
CA GLU A 73 -7.65 -13.09 1.30
C GLU A 73 -6.99 -14.43 0.97
N SER A 74 -7.13 -15.45 1.82
CA SER A 74 -6.25 -16.63 1.79
C SER A 74 -6.94 -17.97 1.97
N ASP A 75 -8.12 -18.00 2.59
CA ASP A 75 -8.85 -19.26 2.78
C ASP A 75 -9.48 -19.71 1.47
N THR A 76 -9.50 -21.01 1.23
CA THR A 76 -10.14 -21.64 0.07
C THR A 76 -11.29 -22.57 0.45
N SER A 77 -11.48 -22.80 1.75
CA SER A 77 -12.50 -23.70 2.29
C SER A 77 -13.85 -23.02 2.44
N GLY A 78 -13.85 -21.70 2.66
CA GLY A 78 -15.05 -20.87 2.88
C GLY A 78 -15.78 -21.18 4.19
N LYS A 79 -15.19 -21.98 5.08
CA LYS A 79 -15.84 -22.39 6.33
C LYS A 79 -16.05 -21.21 7.28
N ASP A 80 -17.26 -21.10 7.81
CA ASP A 80 -17.65 -20.11 8.82
C ASP A 80 -17.59 -18.64 8.37
N ALA A 81 -17.30 -18.37 7.09
CA ALA A 81 -17.19 -17.01 6.56
C ALA A 81 -18.50 -16.24 6.70
N GLU A 82 -19.63 -16.87 6.35
CA GLU A 82 -20.97 -16.28 6.46
C GLU A 82 -21.37 -16.07 7.93
N GLU A 83 -21.07 -17.05 8.79
CA GLU A 83 -21.41 -16.97 10.21
C GLU A 83 -20.65 -15.83 10.90
N LYS A 84 -19.33 -15.72 10.66
CA LYS A 84 -18.49 -14.66 11.25
C LYS A 84 -18.90 -13.28 10.76
N ALA A 85 -19.18 -13.13 9.46
CA ALA A 85 -19.63 -11.86 8.89
C ALA A 85 -21.01 -11.45 9.44
N ARG A 86 -21.92 -12.41 9.61
CA ARG A 86 -23.23 -12.19 10.25
C ARG A 86 -23.07 -11.82 11.72
N ALA A 87 -22.20 -12.50 12.46
CA ALA A 87 -21.92 -12.20 13.87
C ALA A 87 -21.38 -10.77 14.03
N PHE A 88 -20.45 -10.35 13.16
CA PHE A 88 -19.98 -8.96 13.11
C PHE A 88 -21.15 -7.98 12.91
N PHE A 89 -22.00 -8.21 11.91
CA PHE A 89 -23.11 -7.31 11.59
C PHE A 89 -24.14 -7.22 12.72
N CYS A 90 -24.50 -8.35 13.32
CA CYS A 90 -25.40 -8.39 14.47
C CYS A 90 -24.84 -7.60 15.65
N THR A 91 -23.57 -7.79 16.00
CA THR A 91 -22.91 -7.03 17.08
C THR A 91 -22.85 -5.54 16.76
N PHE A 92 -22.59 -5.16 15.51
CA PHE A 92 -22.57 -3.76 15.07
C PHE A 92 -23.92 -3.07 15.26
N ILE A 93 -25.04 -3.74 14.95
CA ILE A 93 -26.38 -3.21 15.18
C ILE A 93 -26.72 -3.19 16.68
N GLN A 94 -26.34 -4.22 17.44
CA GLN A 94 -26.65 -4.29 18.87
C GLN A 94 -26.02 -3.15 19.68
N LEU A 95 -24.85 -2.65 19.27
CA LEU A 95 -24.21 -1.48 19.89
C LEU A 95 -25.02 -0.18 19.76
N GLU A 96 -25.99 -0.11 18.85
CA GLU A 96 -26.95 1.01 18.81
C GLU A 96 -27.86 1.02 20.03
N LYS A 97 -28.27 -0.16 20.51
CA LYS A 97 -29.18 -0.31 21.65
C LYS A 97 -28.55 0.21 22.95
N THR A 98 -27.22 0.19 23.04
CA THR A 98 -26.46 0.78 24.16
C THR A 98 -26.22 2.28 23.99
N LYS A 99 -26.91 2.95 23.05
CA LYS A 99 -26.84 4.38 22.75
C LYS A 99 -25.44 4.86 22.34
N ARG A 100 -24.58 3.98 21.82
CA ARG A 100 -23.25 4.37 21.32
C ARG A 100 -23.38 5.04 19.97
N LYS A 101 -23.03 6.33 19.90
CA LYS A 101 -22.97 7.06 18.63
C LYS A 101 -21.97 6.39 17.69
N GLY A 102 -22.35 6.25 16.42
CA GLY A 102 -21.51 5.67 15.37
C GLY A 102 -21.83 4.22 15.01
N TYR A 103 -22.76 3.59 15.72
CA TYR A 103 -23.27 2.24 15.44
C TYR A 103 -24.74 2.30 15.01
N GLY A 104 -25.26 1.17 14.52
CA GLY A 104 -26.68 1.03 14.17
C GLY A 104 -26.97 0.95 12.68
N ARG A 105 -28.24 0.69 12.35
CA ARG A 105 -28.68 0.48 10.96
C ARG A 105 -28.42 1.69 10.07
N ASP A 106 -28.64 2.88 10.61
CA ASP A 106 -28.43 4.16 9.90
C ASP A 106 -26.95 4.47 9.65
N ARG A 107 -26.04 3.70 10.26
CA ARG A 107 -24.58 3.85 10.13
C ARG A 107 -23.93 2.74 9.32
N VAL A 108 -24.73 1.84 8.74
CA VAL A 108 -24.23 0.82 7.82
C VAL A 108 -23.78 1.50 6.52
N THR A 109 -22.47 1.50 6.30
CA THR A 109 -21.90 2.00 5.04
C THR A 109 -22.06 0.95 3.93
N PRO A 110 -21.96 1.36 2.64
CA PRO A 110 -21.97 0.41 1.53
C PRO A 110 -20.93 -0.71 1.70
N TYR A 111 -19.76 -0.42 2.26
CA TYR A 111 -18.72 -1.43 2.51
C TYR A 111 -19.07 -2.39 3.64
N ILE A 112 -19.75 -1.94 4.70
CA ILE A 112 -20.26 -2.85 5.75
C ILE A 112 -21.33 -3.77 5.15
N HIS A 113 -22.23 -3.23 4.32
CA HIS A 113 -23.25 -4.03 3.64
C HIS A 113 -22.62 -5.09 2.72
N ILE A 114 -21.67 -4.70 1.87
CA ILE A 114 -20.93 -5.64 1.01
C ILE A 114 -20.21 -6.70 1.85
N PHE A 115 -19.48 -6.28 2.90
CA PHE A 115 -18.74 -7.18 3.77
C PHE A 115 -19.64 -8.21 4.45
N ALA A 116 -20.82 -7.80 4.95
CA ALA A 116 -21.70 -8.68 5.71
C ALA A 116 -22.61 -9.56 4.83
N HIS A 117 -23.12 -9.03 3.72
CA HIS A 117 -24.17 -9.68 2.93
C HIS A 117 -23.72 -10.25 1.59
N HIS A 118 -22.63 -9.76 1.00
CA HIS A 118 -22.21 -10.16 -0.34
C HIS A 118 -20.89 -10.89 -0.34
N ALA A 119 -19.87 -10.35 0.33
CA ALA A 119 -18.53 -10.92 0.34
C ALA A 119 -18.49 -12.39 0.80
N PRO A 120 -19.22 -12.83 1.84
CA PRO A 120 -19.18 -14.23 2.29
C PRO A 120 -19.67 -15.20 1.23
N THR A 121 -20.86 -14.94 0.65
CA THR A 121 -21.42 -15.79 -0.40
C THR A 121 -20.57 -15.77 -1.67
N LYS A 122 -19.97 -14.63 -2.01
CA LYS A 122 -19.03 -14.55 -3.14
C LYS A 122 -17.73 -15.31 -2.84
N HIS A 123 -17.23 -15.28 -1.62
CA HIS A 123 -16.05 -16.03 -1.21
C HIS A 123 -16.26 -17.53 -1.34
N VAL A 124 -17.38 -18.06 -0.84
CA VAL A 124 -17.73 -19.48 -1.01
C VAL A 124 -17.87 -19.83 -2.50
N ARG A 125 -18.54 -18.98 -3.28
CA ARG A 125 -18.75 -19.21 -4.72
C ARG A 125 -17.46 -19.21 -5.53
N PHE A 126 -16.54 -18.29 -5.24
CA PHE A 126 -15.29 -18.13 -5.99
C PHE A 126 -14.09 -18.81 -5.31
N GLN A 127 -14.34 -19.57 -4.25
CA GLN A 127 -13.38 -20.25 -3.37
C GLN A 127 -12.48 -19.31 -2.58
N CYS A 128 -11.95 -18.24 -3.19
CA CYS A 128 -11.10 -17.26 -2.54
C CYS A 128 -11.31 -15.88 -3.17
N LEU A 129 -11.54 -14.83 -2.37
CA LEU A 129 -11.71 -13.48 -2.89
C LEU A 129 -10.37 -12.78 -3.13
N GLY A 130 -9.31 -13.19 -2.41
CA GLY A 130 -7.96 -12.64 -2.56
C GLY A 130 -7.43 -12.72 -3.99
N TRP A 131 -7.79 -13.77 -4.74
CA TRP A 131 -7.39 -13.92 -6.15
C TRP A 131 -7.96 -12.85 -7.07
N TYR A 132 -9.08 -12.24 -6.70
CA TYR A 132 -9.76 -11.19 -7.46
C TYR A 132 -9.46 -9.78 -6.92
N SER A 133 -8.49 -9.66 -6.00
CA SER A 133 -8.06 -8.38 -5.45
C SER A 133 -7.37 -7.51 -6.51
N SER A 134 -7.69 -6.21 -6.51
CA SER A 134 -7.02 -5.22 -7.37
C SER A 134 -5.61 -4.84 -6.88
N GLN A 135 -5.13 -5.38 -5.75
CA GLN A 135 -3.83 -5.03 -5.18
C GLN A 135 -2.67 -5.28 -6.16
N GLY A 136 -2.75 -6.34 -6.96
CA GLY A 136 -1.76 -6.63 -7.99
C GLY A 136 -1.74 -5.58 -9.11
N LEU A 137 -2.89 -5.00 -9.45
CA LEU A 137 -3.00 -3.92 -10.44
C LEU A 137 -2.41 -2.62 -9.89
N GLU A 138 -2.68 -2.29 -8.63
CA GLU A 138 -2.10 -1.08 -8.00
C GLU A 138 -0.56 -1.15 -7.97
N LYS A 139 0.00 -2.31 -7.64
CA LYS A 139 1.46 -2.51 -7.69
C LYS A 139 2.02 -2.36 -9.11
N LYS A 140 1.29 -2.85 -10.13
CA LYS A 140 1.68 -2.64 -11.54
C LYS A 140 1.61 -1.16 -11.92
N ASN A 141 0.63 -0.41 -11.44
CA ASN A 141 0.55 1.03 -11.66
C ASN A 141 1.77 1.77 -11.11
N ASP A 142 2.24 1.40 -9.92
CA ASP A 142 3.45 2.00 -9.33
C ASP A 142 4.70 1.69 -10.15
N VAL A 143 4.83 0.47 -10.68
CA VAL A 143 5.92 0.10 -11.60
C VAL A 143 5.86 0.92 -12.88
N LEU A 144 4.67 1.06 -13.49
CA LEU A 144 4.50 1.83 -14.72
C LEU A 144 4.85 3.31 -14.52
N LYS A 145 4.46 3.90 -13.38
CA LYS A 145 4.87 5.27 -13.00
C LYS A 145 6.39 5.39 -12.89
N ALA A 146 7.05 4.44 -12.24
CA ALA A 146 8.50 4.44 -12.09
C ALA A 146 9.22 4.34 -13.46
N LEU A 147 8.73 3.48 -14.36
CA LEU A 147 9.25 3.37 -15.73
C LEU A 147 9.04 4.65 -16.53
N HIS A 148 7.85 5.24 -16.43
CA HIS A 148 7.54 6.50 -17.11
C HIS A 148 8.46 7.65 -16.68
N HIS A 149 8.70 7.80 -15.37
CA HIS A 149 9.54 8.89 -14.87
C HIS A 149 11.05 8.65 -15.04
N GLY A 150 11.51 7.40 -14.99
CA GLY A 150 12.95 7.09 -14.94
C GLY A 150 13.56 6.49 -16.21
N ARG A 151 12.77 5.91 -17.12
CA ARG A 151 13.29 5.12 -18.25
C ARG A 151 12.62 5.37 -19.60
N SER A 152 11.47 6.03 -19.63
CA SER A 152 10.78 6.38 -20.89
C SER A 152 11.38 7.64 -21.51
N ASN A 153 11.46 7.65 -22.85
CA ASN A 153 11.86 8.83 -23.62
C ASN A 153 10.70 9.84 -23.73
N LYS A 154 9.49 9.48 -23.29
CA LYS A 154 8.26 10.29 -23.24
C LYS A 154 7.69 10.71 -24.59
N TRP A 155 8.14 10.07 -25.68
CA TRP A 155 7.60 10.32 -27.03
C TRP A 155 6.19 9.74 -27.17
N SER A 156 5.99 8.53 -26.63
CA SER A 156 4.68 7.89 -26.51
C SER A 156 4.60 7.25 -25.11
N PRO A 157 4.18 8.02 -24.08
CA PRO A 157 4.30 7.61 -22.68
C PRO A 157 3.71 6.24 -22.35
N ALA A 158 2.53 5.92 -22.91
CA ALA A 158 1.85 4.65 -22.69
C ALA A 158 2.58 3.49 -23.40
N GLU A 159 2.93 3.69 -24.67
CA GLU A 159 3.61 2.68 -25.48
C GLU A 159 5.01 2.38 -24.95
N ASP A 160 5.75 3.41 -24.54
CA ASP A 160 7.07 3.29 -23.94
C ASP A 160 7.01 2.50 -22.63
N ALA A 161 6.07 2.85 -21.73
CA ALA A 161 5.91 2.16 -20.46
C ALA A 161 5.55 0.69 -20.66
N LEU A 162 4.67 0.37 -21.62
CA LEU A 162 4.29 -1.00 -21.97
C LEU A 162 5.47 -1.78 -22.57
N LYS A 163 6.22 -1.19 -23.51
CA LYS A 163 7.42 -1.82 -24.10
C LYS A 163 8.49 -2.10 -23.04
N LEU A 164 8.71 -1.15 -22.13
CA LEU A 164 9.68 -1.29 -21.04
C LEU A 164 9.25 -2.36 -20.02
N ALA A 165 7.96 -2.39 -19.66
CA ALA A 165 7.41 -3.43 -18.80
C ALA A 165 7.58 -4.81 -19.46
N LYS A 166 7.25 -4.94 -20.75
CA LYS A 166 7.38 -6.22 -21.47
C LYS A 166 8.83 -6.70 -21.56
N ARG A 167 9.79 -5.79 -21.80
CA ARG A 167 11.22 -6.11 -21.78
C ARG A 167 11.67 -6.62 -20.40
N SER A 168 11.16 -6.04 -19.33
CA SER A 168 11.53 -6.48 -17.97
C SER A 168 11.05 -7.89 -17.63
N GLU A 169 9.92 -8.34 -18.19
CA GLU A 169 9.45 -9.73 -18.07
C GLU A 169 10.41 -10.70 -18.76
N ALA A 170 10.85 -10.37 -20.00
CA ALA A 170 11.71 -11.22 -20.81
C ALA A 170 13.14 -11.40 -20.26
N PHE A 171 13.63 -10.44 -19.46
CA PHE A 171 14.94 -10.53 -18.82
C PHE A 171 15.00 -11.55 -17.67
N SER A 172 13.85 -12.03 -17.19
CA SER A 172 13.79 -13.05 -16.12
C SER A 172 14.33 -14.41 -16.56
N ASP A 173 14.32 -14.68 -17.88
CA ASP A 173 14.82 -15.92 -18.50
C ASP A 173 16.23 -15.78 -19.09
N CYS A 174 16.96 -14.70 -18.76
CA CYS A 174 18.31 -14.52 -19.28
C CYS A 174 19.30 -15.49 -18.62
N PRO A 175 20.19 -16.14 -19.40
CA PRO A 175 21.32 -16.90 -18.86
C PRO A 175 22.11 -16.05 -17.88
N SER A 176 22.71 -16.70 -16.89
CA SER A 176 23.58 -16.06 -15.90
C SER A 176 24.58 -15.10 -16.56
N ALA A 177 24.92 -14.02 -15.83
CA ALA A 177 25.83 -12.98 -16.31
C ALA A 177 27.03 -13.61 -17.01
N ARG A 178 27.19 -13.28 -18.30
CA ARG A 178 28.25 -13.84 -19.16
C ARG A 178 29.58 -13.65 -18.43
N ALA A 179 30.33 -14.74 -18.20
CA ALA A 179 31.59 -14.69 -17.48
C ALA A 179 32.57 -13.78 -18.24
N TYR A 180 32.64 -12.51 -17.81
CA TYR A 180 33.50 -11.52 -18.43
C TYR A 180 34.88 -11.62 -17.79
N VAL A 181 35.83 -12.18 -18.54
CA VAL A 181 37.24 -12.18 -18.15
C VAL A 181 37.84 -10.85 -18.58
N LYS A 182 38.23 -10.05 -17.58
CA LYS A 182 38.99 -8.81 -17.79
C LYS A 182 40.40 -9.16 -18.24
N SER A 183 40.64 -9.15 -19.54
CA SER A 183 41.93 -9.50 -20.15
C SER A 183 43.01 -8.45 -19.92
N ASP A 184 42.64 -7.17 -19.89
CA ASP A 184 43.59 -6.06 -19.71
C ASP A 184 43.79 -5.75 -18.21
N THR A 185 44.77 -6.40 -17.61
CA THR A 185 45.11 -6.19 -16.20
C THR A 185 45.58 -4.78 -15.90
N ASP A 186 46.24 -4.08 -16.84
CA ASP A 186 46.77 -2.74 -16.58
C ASP A 186 45.66 -1.70 -16.62
N TYR A 187 44.71 -1.83 -17.55
CA TYR A 187 43.52 -1.00 -17.59
C TYR A 187 42.64 -1.20 -16.34
N TRP A 188 42.42 -2.46 -15.93
CA TRP A 188 41.46 -2.78 -14.85
C TRP A 188 42.04 -2.80 -13.44
N LYS A 189 43.32 -3.14 -13.27
CA LYS A 189 44.01 -3.26 -11.96
C LYS A 189 45.20 -2.31 -11.85
N GLY A 190 45.88 -1.99 -12.94
CA GLY A 190 47.03 -1.08 -13.00
C GLY A 190 46.70 0.42 -13.03
N GLY A 191 45.45 0.82 -12.72
CA GLY A 191 45.06 2.23 -12.64
C GLY A 191 44.69 2.90 -13.98
N GLY A 192 44.74 2.18 -15.12
CA GLY A 192 44.40 2.77 -16.43
C GLY A 192 42.96 3.28 -16.55
N ILE A 193 42.01 2.73 -15.78
CA ILE A 193 40.63 3.24 -15.71
C ILE A 193 40.55 4.59 -14.97
N GLU A 194 41.34 4.78 -13.93
CA GLU A 194 41.37 6.02 -13.15
C GLU A 194 42.03 7.13 -13.97
N GLU A 195 43.12 6.80 -14.67
CA GLU A 195 43.81 7.73 -15.55
C GLU A 195 42.91 8.18 -16.72
N ASN A 196 42.20 7.24 -17.36
CA ASN A 196 41.24 7.57 -18.42
C ASN A 196 40.07 8.43 -17.92
N ARG A 197 39.58 8.17 -16.70
CA ARG A 197 38.55 9.02 -16.07
C ARG A 197 39.07 10.41 -15.73
N ARG A 198 40.35 10.55 -15.36
CA ARG A 198 41.00 11.84 -15.14
C ARG A 198 41.18 12.64 -16.43
N LYS A 199 41.46 11.95 -17.54
CA LYS A 199 41.62 12.56 -18.88
C LYS A 199 40.29 12.95 -19.54
N ARG A 200 39.16 12.37 -19.11
CA ARG A 200 37.84 12.79 -19.60
C ARG A 200 37.49 14.18 -19.06
N GLN A 201 37.39 15.15 -19.98
CA GLN A 201 36.83 16.46 -19.66
C GLN A 201 35.41 16.29 -19.12
N ARG A 202 35.15 16.91 -17.96
CA ARG A 202 33.80 16.99 -17.41
C ARG A 202 33.04 18.05 -18.20
N SER A 203 31.95 17.66 -18.86
CA SER A 203 31.09 18.54 -19.68
C SER A 203 30.49 19.75 -18.93
N ALA A 204 30.73 19.89 -17.62
CA ALA A 204 30.36 21.06 -16.84
C ALA A 204 31.31 22.26 -17.03
N ALA A 205 32.52 22.07 -17.57
CA ALA A 205 33.47 23.16 -17.80
C ALA A 205 33.16 23.99 -19.05
N ASP A 206 32.55 23.39 -20.08
CA ASP A 206 32.26 24.09 -21.35
C ASP A 206 31.02 25.00 -21.28
N ALA A 207 30.18 24.85 -20.26
CA ALA A 207 29.02 25.72 -20.05
C ALA A 207 29.39 27.09 -19.44
N ALA A 208 30.57 27.23 -18.83
CA ALA A 208 30.99 28.48 -18.19
C ALA A 208 31.68 29.46 -19.16
N THR A 209 32.22 28.97 -20.28
CA THR A 209 32.99 29.78 -21.23
C THR A 209 32.10 30.43 -22.30
N ASN A 210 31.01 29.78 -22.71
CA ASN A 210 30.12 30.29 -23.77
C ASN A 210 29.13 31.39 -23.33
N CYS A 211 29.01 31.71 -22.04
CA CYS A 211 28.13 32.80 -21.57
C CYS A 211 28.80 34.18 -21.46
N ARG A 212 30.09 34.32 -21.82
CA ARG A 212 30.82 35.59 -21.68
C ARG A 212 31.10 36.36 -22.97
N GLU A 213 30.73 35.85 -24.14
CA GLU A 213 31.05 36.49 -25.43
C GLU A 213 29.84 37.02 -26.24
N LEU A 214 28.69 37.22 -25.61
CA LEU A 214 27.58 37.97 -26.23
C LEU A 214 27.12 39.08 -25.29
N ASN A 215 27.89 40.16 -25.25
CA ASN A 215 27.46 41.51 -24.87
C ASN A 215 28.52 42.53 -25.31
N ILE A 216 28.53 42.86 -26.60
CA ILE A 216 28.82 44.21 -27.12
C ILE A 216 27.81 44.47 -28.22
#